data_AF-A0ABD7EKD7-F1
#
_entry.id   AF-A0ABD7EKD7-F1
#
_cell.length_a   1.000
_cell.length_b   1.000
_cell.length_c   1.000
_cell.angle_alpha   90.00
_cell.angle_beta   90.00
_cell.angle_gamma   90.00
#
_symmetry.space_group_name_H-M   'P 1'
#
loop_
_entity.id
_entity.type
_entity.pdbx_description
1 polymer ?
#
loop_
_entity_poly.entity_id
_entity_poly.type
_entity_poly.pdbx_seq_one_letter_code
_entity_poly.pdbx_strand_id
1 'polypeptide(L)'
;MKRYHGLLALTVPALLLFNLFGEQTTPEQRAPASQPTRPANVAAQVPHSTVASSQATTASSARSEPVPASWRAMPDELSQQLASEVSDSDLPLAERLANLEGAEALWLGEGESLYRLQGRYALALEELAQESEQLPLAERLDALSRLQDQWAADHPDLAGELFNPDARLQQARQLWGDEELATLARHFLPADRAEATVQFAANRQQQLDQRSRYQQQLAALEQQLAAAQGAMAPTAWQQYREEQLSRFRRDFFANEQRVSAVP
;
A
#
# COMPACT_ATOMS: atom_id res chain seq x y z
N MET A 1 20.12 -7.34 27.74
CA MET A 1 19.93 -7.63 26.30
C MET A 1 19.73 -6.30 25.58
N LYS A 2 20.71 -5.89 24.77
CA LYS A 2 20.68 -4.61 24.04
C LYS A 2 19.77 -4.78 22.83
N ARG A 3 18.63 -4.09 22.80
CA ARG A 3 17.77 -4.00 21.63
C ARG A 3 18.23 -2.80 20.80
N TYR A 4 18.66 -3.09 19.58
CA TYR A 4 18.99 -2.10 18.58
C TYR A 4 17.68 -1.48 18.07
N HIS A 5 17.36 -0.26 18.50
CA HIS A 5 16.40 0.62 17.84
C HIS A 5 17.16 1.86 17.42
N GLY A 6 17.86 1.75 16.29
CA GLY A 6 18.53 2.85 15.62
C GLY A 6 18.23 2.70 14.14
N LEU A 7 17.83 3.80 13.51
CA LEU A 7 17.40 3.95 12.12
C LEU A 7 15.97 3.46 11.80
N LEU A 8 14.98 4.22 12.24
CA LEU A 8 13.72 4.38 11.51
C LEU A 8 13.25 5.85 11.58
N ALA A 9 14.20 6.77 11.44
CA ALA A 9 13.95 8.19 11.23
C ALA A 9 14.57 8.53 9.87
N LEU A 10 13.77 8.56 8.80
CA LEU A 10 13.99 9.32 7.53
C LEU A 10 13.19 8.85 6.30
N THR A 11 12.14 8.01 6.40
CA THR A 11 11.39 7.60 5.19
C THR A 11 9.87 7.72 5.27
N VAL A 12 9.31 8.25 6.36
CA VAL A 12 7.86 8.28 6.56
C VAL A 12 7.16 9.54 5.99
N PRO A 13 7.73 10.76 5.96
CA PRO A 13 6.94 11.90 5.47
C PRO A 13 6.81 11.96 3.94
N ALA A 14 7.72 11.33 3.18
CA ALA A 14 7.60 11.27 1.71
C ALA A 14 6.45 10.38 1.22
N LEU A 15 6.04 9.39 2.03
CA LEU A 15 4.92 8.48 1.70
C LEU A 15 3.54 9.12 1.92
N LEU A 16 3.46 10.18 2.73
CA LEU A 16 2.25 10.99 2.91
C LEU A 16 1.95 11.84 1.68
N LEU A 17 2.97 12.35 0.99
CA LEU A 17 2.81 13.12 -0.25
C LEU A 17 2.50 12.23 -1.47
N PHE A 18 3.06 11.02 -1.53
CA PHE A 18 2.95 10.17 -2.73
C PHE A 18 1.66 9.33 -2.80
N ASN A 19 1.10 8.89 -1.66
CA ASN A 19 -0.09 8.02 -1.68
C ASN A 19 -1.43 8.75 -1.84
N LEU A 20 -1.48 10.07 -1.61
CA LEU A 20 -2.70 10.85 -1.81
C LEU A 20 -2.89 11.34 -3.26
N PHE A 21 -1.82 11.41 -4.07
CA PHE A 21 -1.86 11.91 -5.45
C PHE A 21 -1.16 11.04 -6.49
N GLY A 22 -0.68 9.85 -6.12
CA GLY A 22 -0.12 8.89 -7.07
C GLY A 22 -1.20 8.31 -7.99
N GLU A 23 -1.28 8.82 -9.21
CA GLU A 23 -2.01 8.17 -10.30
C GLU A 23 -1.73 6.66 -10.28
N GLN A 24 -2.80 5.86 -10.30
CA GLN A 24 -2.71 4.47 -10.74
C GLN A 24 -2.35 4.46 -12.23
N THR A 25 -1.08 4.73 -12.52
CA THR A 25 -0.48 4.24 -13.75
C THR A 25 -0.37 2.73 -13.59
N THR A 26 -1.46 2.07 -13.99
CA THR A 26 -1.42 0.70 -14.45
C THR A 26 -0.13 0.54 -15.24
N PRO A 27 0.77 -0.40 -14.90
CA PRO A 27 1.89 -0.69 -15.78
C PRO A 27 1.30 -1.31 -17.05
N GLU A 28 0.91 -0.48 -18.01
CA GLU A 28 0.80 -0.87 -19.40
C GLU A 28 2.19 -1.37 -19.77
N GLN A 29 2.25 -2.68 -19.84
CA GLN A 29 3.38 -3.49 -20.20
C GLN A 29 3.76 -3.08 -21.63
N ARG A 30 4.62 -2.05 -21.74
CA ARG A 30 5.21 -1.57 -22.98
C ARG A 30 6.02 -2.72 -23.57
N ALA A 31 5.38 -3.47 -24.46
CA ALA A 31 6.02 -4.48 -25.29
C ALA A 31 7.14 -3.81 -26.09
N PRO A 32 8.37 -4.35 -26.09
CA PRO A 32 9.45 -3.79 -26.87
C PRO A 32 9.15 -3.97 -28.37
N ALA A 33 9.24 -2.86 -29.10
CA ALA A 33 9.17 -2.83 -30.54
C ALA A 33 10.27 -3.72 -31.15
N SER A 34 9.87 -4.69 -31.96
CA SER A 34 10.69 -5.32 -32.99
C SER A 34 9.77 -5.88 -34.06
N GLN A 35 9.63 -5.14 -35.16
CA GLN A 35 9.25 -5.67 -36.46
C GLN A 35 10.53 -5.72 -37.31
N PRO A 36 10.72 -6.73 -38.18
CA PRO A 36 9.94 -6.74 -39.44
C PRO A 36 9.53 -8.11 -40.03
N THR A 37 8.54 -8.03 -40.93
CA THR A 37 8.22 -8.90 -42.11
C THR A 37 7.44 -10.24 -41.97
N ARG A 38 6.15 -10.15 -42.34
CA ARG A 38 5.15 -11.09 -42.97
C ARG A 38 5.61 -12.45 -43.60
N PRO A 39 4.69 -13.35 -44.07
CA PRO A 39 3.26 -13.60 -43.76
C PRO A 39 2.87 -15.11 -43.58
N ALA A 40 1.57 -15.34 -43.33
CA ALA A 40 0.71 -16.43 -43.89
C ALA A 40 0.22 -17.59 -42.98
N ASN A 41 -1.05 -17.46 -42.55
CA ASN A 41 -2.19 -18.30 -42.94
C ASN A 41 -2.68 -19.47 -42.03
N VAL A 42 -4.02 -19.51 -41.92
CA VAL A 42 -4.96 -20.64 -41.70
C VAL A 42 -5.42 -21.05 -40.28
N ALA A 43 -6.72 -20.72 -40.04
CA ALA A 43 -7.80 -21.44 -39.34
C ALA A 43 -7.68 -21.71 -37.82
N ALA A 44 -8.74 -21.74 -37.00
CA ALA A 44 -10.17 -21.98 -37.21
C ALA A 44 -10.96 -21.30 -36.05
N GLN A 45 -12.00 -20.51 -36.34
CA GLN A 45 -13.43 -20.79 -36.09
C GLN A 45 -13.94 -20.79 -34.63
N VAL A 46 -15.01 -20.00 -34.47
CA VAL A 46 -15.80 -19.60 -33.29
C VAL A 46 -16.79 -20.73 -32.87
N PRO A 47 -17.49 -20.65 -31.71
CA PRO A 47 -18.77 -19.95 -31.77
C PRO A 47 -19.13 -19.07 -30.56
N HIS A 48 -19.84 -18.02 -30.94
CA HIS A 48 -20.63 -17.07 -30.18
C HIS A 48 -21.43 -17.69 -29.02
N SER A 49 -21.44 -17.00 -27.88
CA SER A 49 -22.61 -16.93 -27.00
C SER A 49 -22.89 -15.46 -26.71
N THR A 50 -23.94 -14.97 -27.35
CA THR A 50 -24.52 -13.65 -27.15
C THR A 50 -25.31 -13.68 -25.86
N VAL A 51 -24.85 -12.97 -24.84
CA VAL A 51 -25.74 -12.40 -23.82
C VAL A 51 -25.55 -10.90 -23.87
N ALA A 52 -26.39 -10.27 -24.69
CA ALA A 52 -26.69 -8.86 -24.53
C ALA A 52 -27.55 -8.72 -23.27
N SER A 53 -26.99 -8.09 -22.24
CA SER A 53 -27.77 -7.33 -21.28
C SER A 53 -27.02 -6.05 -21.00
N SER A 54 -27.40 -5.05 -21.77
CA SER A 54 -27.16 -3.64 -21.55
C SER A 54 -27.59 -3.27 -20.14
N GLN A 55 -26.64 -3.05 -19.25
CA GLN A 55 -26.74 -1.95 -18.29
C GLN A 55 -25.43 -1.19 -18.34
N ALA A 56 -25.49 -0.08 -19.07
CA ALA A 56 -24.58 1.03 -18.91
C ALA A 56 -24.65 1.47 -17.44
N THR A 57 -23.75 0.92 -16.63
CA THR A 57 -23.38 1.56 -15.37
C THR A 57 -22.20 2.41 -15.75
N THR A 58 -22.48 3.70 -15.85
CA THR A 58 -21.49 4.77 -15.93
C THR A 58 -20.24 4.36 -15.18
N ALA A 59 -19.13 4.21 -15.90
CA ALA A 59 -17.82 4.39 -15.31
C ALA A 59 -17.90 5.77 -14.63
N SER A 60 -18.08 5.76 -13.32
CA SER A 60 -17.75 6.90 -12.51
C SER A 60 -16.24 6.99 -12.65
N SER A 61 -15.80 7.72 -13.68
CA SER A 61 -14.57 8.49 -13.54
C SER A 61 -14.70 9.11 -12.17
N ALA A 62 -13.87 8.65 -11.24
CA ALA A 62 -13.52 9.42 -10.07
C ALA A 62 -12.99 10.74 -10.64
N ARG A 63 -13.91 11.67 -10.86
CA ARG A 63 -13.62 13.08 -10.91
C ARG A 63 -13.01 13.30 -9.55
N SER A 64 -11.70 13.45 -9.49
CA SER A 64 -11.09 14.27 -8.46
C SER A 64 -11.91 15.55 -8.50
N GLU A 65 -12.80 15.75 -7.53
CA GLU A 65 -13.42 17.04 -7.38
C GLU A 65 -12.26 18.05 -7.27
N PRO A 66 -12.33 19.17 -8.00
CA PRO A 66 -11.30 20.18 -7.84
C PRO A 66 -11.30 20.58 -6.37
N VAL A 67 -10.13 20.50 -5.73
CA VAL A 67 -9.89 20.98 -4.37
C VAL A 67 -10.65 22.31 -4.22
N PRO A 68 -11.46 22.48 -3.16
CA PRO A 68 -12.36 23.61 -3.04
C PRO A 68 -11.60 24.92 -3.26
N ALA A 69 -12.25 25.85 -3.99
CA ALA A 69 -11.64 27.09 -4.48
C ALA A 69 -11.06 28.02 -3.39
N SER A 70 -11.30 27.73 -2.10
CA SER A 70 -10.69 28.33 -0.93
C SER A 70 -9.19 28.02 -0.79
N TRP A 71 -8.70 26.93 -1.38
CA TRP A 71 -7.30 26.50 -1.27
C TRP A 71 -6.62 26.59 -2.63
N ARG A 72 -5.75 27.59 -2.80
CA ARG A 72 -5.01 27.78 -4.05
C ARG A 72 -3.98 26.67 -4.22
N ALA A 73 -4.05 25.98 -5.36
CA ALA A 73 -2.98 25.11 -5.81
C ALA A 73 -1.68 25.92 -5.92
N MET A 74 -0.62 25.43 -5.27
CA MET A 74 0.71 26.03 -5.28
C MET A 74 1.28 26.05 -6.72
N PRO A 75 2.04 27.08 -7.14
CA PRO A 75 2.63 27.12 -8.47
C PRO A 75 3.68 26.00 -8.58
N ASP A 76 3.77 25.37 -9.75
CA ASP A 76 4.64 24.22 -9.99
C ASP A 76 6.13 24.52 -9.72
N GLU A 77 6.55 25.77 -9.84
CA GLU A 77 7.93 26.21 -9.57
C GLU A 77 8.24 26.19 -8.06
N LEU A 78 7.26 26.60 -7.25
CA LEU A 78 7.36 26.59 -5.79
C LEU A 78 7.25 25.16 -5.26
N SER A 79 6.38 24.34 -5.86
CA SER A 79 6.30 22.92 -5.51
C SER A 79 7.60 22.18 -5.85
N GLN A 80 8.24 22.50 -6.98
CA GLN A 80 9.56 21.95 -7.33
C GLN A 80 10.67 22.45 -6.40
N GLN A 81 10.68 23.74 -6.05
CA GLN A 81 11.65 24.29 -5.10
C GLN A 81 11.51 23.64 -3.72
N LEU A 82 10.29 23.46 -3.24
CA LEU A 82 10.00 22.81 -1.96
C LEU A 82 10.25 21.31 -2.01
N ALA A 83 9.93 20.63 -3.10
CA ALA A 83 10.28 19.20 -3.27
C ALA A 83 11.80 18.98 -3.29
N SER A 84 12.54 19.93 -3.87
CA SER A 84 14.02 19.94 -3.85
C SER A 84 14.55 20.17 -2.44
N GLU A 85 14.05 21.19 -1.73
CA GLU A 85 14.43 21.45 -0.34
C GLU A 85 14.03 20.30 0.60
N VAL A 86 12.88 19.68 0.41
CA VAL A 86 12.43 18.53 1.23
C VAL A 86 13.27 17.28 0.96
N SER A 87 13.76 17.09 -0.27
CA SER A 87 14.60 15.95 -0.65
C SER A 87 16.07 16.12 -0.26
N ASP A 88 16.58 17.35 -0.29
CA ASP A 88 17.99 17.67 -0.03
C ASP A 88 18.25 18.10 1.43
N SER A 89 17.21 18.23 2.25
CA SER A 89 17.33 18.77 3.61
C SER A 89 17.05 17.74 4.70
N ASP A 90 18.03 17.57 5.59
CA ASP A 90 17.92 16.82 6.84
C ASP A 90 17.15 17.58 7.94
N LEU A 91 16.50 18.71 7.61
CA LEU A 91 15.82 19.55 8.59
C LEU A 91 14.55 18.86 9.15
N PRO A 92 14.25 19.02 10.46
CA PRO A 92 13.04 18.49 11.07
C PRO A 92 11.78 19.13 10.46
N LEU A 93 10.66 18.41 10.52
CA LEU A 93 9.39 18.83 9.92
C LEU A 93 8.93 20.22 10.40
N ALA A 94 9.10 20.52 11.68
CA ALA A 94 8.74 21.82 12.25
C ALA A 94 9.52 22.99 11.62
N GLU A 95 10.82 22.81 11.37
CA GLU A 95 11.66 23.84 10.72
C GLU A 95 11.30 24.00 9.24
N ARG A 96 10.98 22.89 8.54
CA ARG A 96 10.49 22.95 7.17
C ARG A 96 9.16 23.70 7.06
N LEU A 97 8.25 23.55 8.02
CA LEU A 97 6.99 24.28 8.05
C LEU A 97 7.17 25.77 8.31
N ALA A 98 8.14 26.16 9.16
CA ALA A 98 8.49 27.55 9.38
C ALA A 98 9.07 28.19 8.10
N ASN A 99 9.90 27.46 7.35
CA ASN A 99 10.42 27.92 6.06
C ASN A 99 9.31 28.06 5.00
N LEU A 100 8.39 27.08 4.94
CA LEU A 100 7.20 27.11 4.10
C LEU A 100 6.32 28.31 4.39
N GLU A 101 6.08 28.64 5.66
CA GLU A 101 5.33 29.83 6.05
C GLU A 101 5.98 31.12 5.51
N GLY A 102 7.30 31.24 5.60
CA GLY A 102 8.04 32.37 5.04
C GLY A 102 7.90 32.48 3.51
N ALA A 103 7.94 31.35 2.80
CA ALA A 103 7.78 31.30 1.34
C ALA A 103 6.33 31.60 0.91
N GLU A 104 5.34 31.09 1.64
CA GLU A 104 3.92 31.28 1.37
C GLU A 104 3.45 32.71 1.64
N ALA A 105 4.00 33.36 2.68
CA ALA A 105 3.70 34.76 2.99
C ALA A 105 4.03 35.72 1.83
N LEU A 106 5.00 35.36 0.98
CA LEU A 106 5.39 36.15 -0.20
C LEU A 106 4.39 36.03 -1.36
N TRP A 107 3.60 34.96 -1.44
CA TRP A 107 2.77 34.65 -2.61
C TRP A 107 1.27 34.58 -2.33
N LEU A 108 0.84 34.05 -1.18
CA LEU A 108 -0.58 33.88 -0.87
C LEU A 108 -1.24 35.18 -0.40
N GLY A 109 -0.47 36.10 0.21
CA GLY A 109 -0.96 37.36 0.76
C GLY A 109 -1.84 37.18 2.01
N GLU A 110 -2.87 36.34 1.90
CA GLU A 110 -3.70 35.83 2.99
C GLU A 110 -4.08 34.37 2.70
N GLY A 111 -4.15 33.55 3.75
CA GLY A 111 -4.48 32.11 3.65
C GLY A 111 -3.28 31.20 3.88
N GLU A 112 -3.56 29.90 3.91
CA GLU A 112 -2.60 28.82 4.13
C GLU A 112 -2.66 27.87 2.93
N SER A 113 -1.53 27.28 2.52
CA SER A 113 -1.57 26.25 1.49
C SER A 113 -2.03 24.90 2.05
N LEU A 114 -2.59 24.05 1.18
CA LEU A 114 -2.92 22.66 1.53
C LEU A 114 -1.69 21.90 2.06
N TYR A 115 -0.49 22.18 1.52
CA TYR A 115 0.75 21.54 1.95
C TYR A 115 1.13 21.93 3.38
N ARG A 116 1.01 23.20 3.73
CA ARG A 116 1.30 23.68 5.09
C ARG A 116 0.29 23.13 6.09
N LEU A 117 -0.99 23.07 5.71
CA LEU A 117 -2.04 22.44 6.50
C LEU A 117 -1.73 20.96 6.77
N GLN A 118 -1.40 20.20 5.71
CA GLN A 118 -1.03 18.78 5.83
C GLN A 118 0.22 18.57 6.68
N GLY A 119 1.20 19.45 6.58
CA GLY A 119 2.40 19.40 7.42
C GLY A 119 2.10 19.67 8.89
N ARG A 120 1.25 20.65 9.21
CA ARG A 120 0.80 20.89 10.59
C ARG A 120 0.01 19.71 11.15
N TYR A 121 -0.82 19.08 10.31
CA TYR A 121 -1.53 17.87 10.72
C TYR A 121 -0.56 16.73 11.01
N ALA A 122 0.47 16.55 10.18
CA ALA A 122 1.51 15.55 10.42
C ALA A 122 2.28 15.81 11.73
N LEU A 123 2.57 17.07 12.08
CA LEU A 123 3.14 17.41 13.39
C LEU A 123 2.20 17.04 14.54
N ALA A 124 0.91 17.35 14.42
CA ALA A 124 -0.07 17.01 15.45
C ALA A 124 -0.21 15.48 15.62
N LEU A 125 -0.10 14.72 14.53
CA LEU A 125 -0.08 13.26 14.59
C LEU A 125 1.21 12.72 15.24
N GLU A 126 2.36 13.34 15.01
CA GLU A 126 3.62 12.98 15.65
C GLU A 126 3.58 13.24 17.16
N GLU A 127 3.07 14.41 17.57
CA GLU A 127 2.86 14.75 18.98
C GLU A 127 1.89 13.77 19.64
N LEU A 128 0.75 13.49 19.00
CA LEU A 128 -0.21 12.49 19.47
C LEU A 128 0.44 11.11 19.62
N ALA A 129 1.28 10.69 18.68
CA ALA A 129 1.97 9.39 18.75
C ALA A 129 2.92 9.31 19.94
N GLN A 130 3.65 10.39 20.23
CA GLN A 130 4.54 10.49 21.39
C GLN A 130 3.75 10.49 22.70
N GLU A 131 2.69 11.27 22.80
CA GLU A 131 1.83 11.34 23.99
C GLU A 131 1.10 10.01 24.26
N SER A 132 0.73 9.30 23.19
CA SER A 132 -0.06 8.07 23.27
C SER A 132 0.76 6.79 23.35
N GLU A 133 2.10 6.86 23.35
CA GLU A 133 3.00 5.70 23.28
C GLU A 133 2.74 4.67 24.40
N GLN A 134 2.38 5.14 25.60
CA GLN A 134 2.13 4.28 26.77
C GLN A 134 0.65 3.97 27.01
N LEU A 135 -0.26 4.61 26.27
CA LEU A 135 -1.70 4.43 26.46
C LEU A 135 -2.15 3.07 25.92
N PRO A 136 -3.25 2.48 26.41
CA PRO A 136 -3.86 1.32 25.77
C PRO A 136 -4.45 1.71 24.41
N LEU A 137 -4.51 0.77 23.46
CA LEU A 137 -4.94 1.01 22.08
C LEU A 137 -6.28 1.75 21.97
N ALA A 138 -7.27 1.41 22.80
CA ALA A 138 -8.57 2.09 22.81
C ALA A 138 -8.46 3.59 23.10
N GLU A 139 -7.65 3.97 24.09
CA GLU A 139 -7.43 5.39 24.44
C GLU A 139 -6.65 6.12 23.34
N ARG A 140 -5.72 5.43 22.66
CA ARG A 140 -5.02 6.00 21.49
C ARG A 140 -6.01 6.28 20.35
N LEU A 141 -6.93 5.35 20.09
CA LEU A 141 -7.94 5.48 19.05
C LEU A 141 -8.92 6.62 19.36
N ASP A 142 -9.33 6.76 20.61
CA ASP A 142 -10.18 7.86 21.05
C ASP A 142 -9.45 9.21 20.94
N ALA A 143 -8.15 9.26 21.26
CA ALA A 143 -7.35 10.48 21.11
C ALA A 143 -7.17 10.86 19.63
N LEU A 144 -6.87 9.89 18.75
CA LEU A 144 -6.78 10.11 17.31
C LEU A 144 -8.12 10.55 16.71
N SER A 145 -9.22 9.92 17.11
CA SER A 145 -10.56 10.28 16.62
C SER A 145 -10.93 11.71 17.01
N ARG A 146 -10.63 12.11 18.26
CA ARG A 146 -10.84 13.49 18.73
C ARG A 146 -10.02 14.51 17.94
N LEU A 147 -8.75 14.22 17.67
CA LEU A 147 -7.92 15.07 16.83
C LEU A 147 -8.50 15.20 15.42
N GLN A 148 -8.85 14.09 14.79
CA GLN A 148 -9.44 14.06 13.45
C GLN A 148 -10.79 14.80 13.37
N ASP A 149 -11.63 14.67 14.38
CA ASP A 149 -12.92 15.36 14.44
C ASP A 149 -12.73 16.88 14.65
N GLN A 150 -11.75 17.29 15.46
CA GLN A 150 -11.39 18.70 15.62
C GLN A 150 -10.91 19.30 14.29
N TRP A 151 -9.98 18.62 13.61
CA TRP A 151 -9.46 19.08 12.33
C TRP A 151 -10.53 19.10 11.23
N ALA A 152 -11.43 18.12 11.20
CA ALA A 152 -12.57 18.12 10.28
C ALA A 152 -13.56 19.26 10.56
N ALA A 153 -13.71 19.67 11.82
CA ALA A 153 -14.54 20.83 12.20
C ALA A 153 -13.88 22.16 11.83
N ASP A 154 -12.56 22.27 12.00
CA ASP A 154 -11.78 23.47 11.65
C ASP A 154 -11.64 23.64 10.12
N HIS A 155 -11.70 22.54 9.36
CA HIS A 155 -11.54 22.50 7.90
C HIS A 155 -12.68 21.72 7.21
N PRO A 156 -13.93 22.23 7.25
CA PRO A 156 -15.12 21.49 6.80
C PRO A 156 -15.13 21.23 5.29
N ASP A 157 -14.43 22.05 4.51
CA ASP A 157 -14.32 21.92 3.07
C ASP A 157 -13.38 20.78 2.63
N LEU A 158 -12.45 20.38 3.49
CA LEU A 158 -11.53 19.25 3.25
C LEU A 158 -11.93 17.98 4.02
N ALA A 159 -12.91 18.08 4.93
CA ALA A 159 -13.34 16.99 5.80
C ALA A 159 -13.75 15.72 5.03
N GLY A 160 -14.49 15.88 3.92
CA GLY A 160 -14.94 14.76 3.10
C GLY A 160 -13.81 14.02 2.38
N GLU A 161 -12.71 14.69 2.06
CA GLU A 161 -11.58 14.11 1.34
C GLU A 161 -10.50 13.59 2.29
N LEU A 162 -10.11 14.38 3.29
CA LEU A 162 -8.97 14.08 4.17
C LEU A 162 -9.35 13.28 5.42
N PHE A 163 -10.62 13.32 5.82
CA PHE A 163 -11.10 12.71 7.07
C PHE A 163 -12.28 11.76 6.85
N ASN A 164 -12.40 11.19 5.64
CA ASN A 164 -13.31 10.07 5.40
C ASN A 164 -12.84 8.78 6.11
N PRO A 165 -13.72 7.78 6.27
CA PRO A 165 -13.40 6.53 6.99
C PRO A 165 -12.12 5.83 6.52
N ASP A 166 -11.90 5.78 5.20
CA ASP A 166 -10.75 5.12 4.59
C ASP A 166 -9.45 5.90 4.88
N ALA A 167 -9.48 7.23 4.78
CA ALA A 167 -8.36 8.11 5.11
C ALA A 167 -8.00 8.02 6.60
N ARG A 168 -9.00 8.01 7.49
CA ARG A 168 -8.77 7.87 8.94
C ARG A 168 -8.14 6.53 9.29
N LEU A 169 -8.60 5.43 8.68
CA LEU A 169 -7.97 4.12 8.83
C LEU A 169 -6.52 4.14 8.32
N GLN A 170 -6.26 4.72 7.14
CA GLN A 170 -4.92 4.80 6.59
C GLN A 170 -3.97 5.56 7.51
N GLN A 171 -4.40 6.68 8.07
CA GLN A 171 -3.63 7.48 9.04
C GLN A 171 -3.32 6.66 10.30
N ALA A 172 -4.29 5.94 10.87
CA ALA A 172 -4.07 5.09 12.04
C ALA A 172 -3.05 3.96 11.75
N ARG A 173 -3.12 3.35 10.56
CA ARG A 173 -2.17 2.32 10.12
C ARG A 173 -0.76 2.87 9.91
N GLN A 174 -0.62 4.11 9.49
CA GLN A 174 0.69 4.77 9.38
C GLN A 174 1.31 5.04 10.76
N LEU A 175 0.49 5.35 11.76
CA LEU A 175 0.95 5.64 13.12
C LEU A 175 1.36 4.39 13.90
N TRP A 176 0.59 3.31 13.82
CA TRP A 176 0.78 2.13 14.68
C TRP A 176 1.02 0.82 13.92
N GLY A 177 1.03 0.87 12.59
CA GLY A 177 1.23 -0.30 11.73
C GLY A 177 -0.03 -1.15 11.53
N ASP A 178 0.19 -2.34 10.97
CA ASP A 178 -0.88 -3.27 10.59
C ASP A 178 -1.13 -4.38 11.64
N GLU A 179 -0.36 -4.41 12.74
CA GLU A 179 -0.50 -5.45 13.77
C GLU A 179 -1.92 -5.48 14.38
N GLU A 180 -2.52 -4.30 14.55
CA GLU A 180 -3.84 -4.11 15.13
C GLU A 180 -4.93 -3.83 14.09
N LEU A 181 -4.69 -4.17 12.81
CA LEU A 181 -5.57 -3.83 11.68
C LEU A 181 -7.03 -4.17 11.92
N ALA A 182 -7.33 -5.30 12.57
CA ALA A 182 -8.71 -5.69 12.86
C ALA A 182 -9.42 -4.71 13.80
N THR A 183 -8.72 -4.24 14.84
CA THR A 183 -9.23 -3.24 15.76
C THR A 183 -9.39 -1.89 15.06
N LEU A 184 -8.38 -1.49 14.28
CA LEU A 184 -8.41 -0.22 13.52
C LEU A 184 -9.56 -0.20 12.49
N ALA A 185 -9.71 -1.27 11.71
CA ALA A 185 -10.73 -1.36 10.67
C ALA A 185 -12.13 -1.31 11.27
N ARG A 186 -12.37 -2.00 12.39
CA ARG A 186 -13.67 -1.99 13.08
C ARG A 186 -14.00 -0.65 13.74
N HIS A 187 -12.98 0.13 14.10
CA HIS A 187 -13.15 1.46 14.68
C HIS A 187 -13.53 2.51 13.63
N PHE A 188 -12.84 2.52 12.50
CA PHE A 188 -13.00 3.57 11.48
C PHE A 188 -13.98 3.24 10.35
N LEU A 189 -14.15 1.96 9.99
CA LEU A 189 -14.96 1.56 8.84
C LEU A 189 -16.35 1.04 9.25
N PRO A 190 -17.35 1.14 8.35
CA PRO A 190 -18.60 0.39 8.49
C PRO A 190 -18.34 -1.12 8.59
N ALA A 191 -19.18 -1.84 9.35
CA ALA A 191 -18.98 -3.25 9.69
C ALA A 191 -18.68 -4.15 8.48
N ASP A 192 -19.46 -4.06 7.40
CA ASP A 192 -19.24 -4.88 6.19
C ASP A 192 -17.88 -4.62 5.55
N ARG A 193 -17.43 -3.36 5.53
CA ARG A 193 -16.13 -2.98 4.99
C ARG A 193 -15.00 -3.39 5.92
N ALA A 194 -15.17 -3.22 7.22
CA ALA A 194 -14.20 -3.65 8.22
C ALA A 194 -13.90 -5.15 8.09
N GLU A 195 -14.94 -5.98 8.01
CA GLU A 195 -14.78 -7.43 7.86
C GLU A 195 -14.15 -7.79 6.51
N ALA A 196 -14.52 -7.13 5.41
CA ALA A 196 -13.88 -7.33 4.12
C ALA A 196 -12.37 -7.00 4.16
N THR A 197 -11.97 -5.90 4.81
CA THR A 197 -10.57 -5.51 4.98
C THR A 197 -9.80 -6.56 5.80
N VAL A 198 -10.37 -7.03 6.90
CA VAL A 198 -9.74 -8.05 7.76
C VAL A 198 -9.59 -9.38 7.02
N GLN A 199 -10.62 -9.83 6.31
CA GLN A 199 -10.57 -11.05 5.51
C GLN A 199 -9.53 -10.96 4.39
N PHE A 200 -9.45 -9.81 3.71
CA PHE A 200 -8.44 -9.59 2.68
C PHE A 200 -7.02 -9.69 3.24
N ALA A 201 -6.77 -9.06 4.39
CA ALA A 201 -5.47 -9.14 5.06
C ALA A 201 -5.13 -10.58 5.49
N ALA A 202 -6.10 -11.31 6.06
CA ALA A 202 -5.93 -12.70 6.44
C ALA A 202 -5.60 -13.60 5.24
N ASN A 203 -6.32 -13.45 4.13
CA ASN A 203 -6.06 -14.20 2.90
C ASN A 203 -4.68 -13.91 2.33
N ARG A 204 -4.24 -12.65 2.37
CA ARG A 204 -2.89 -12.27 1.94
C ARG A 204 -1.82 -12.90 2.82
N GLN A 205 -2.00 -12.90 4.13
CA GLN A 205 -1.06 -13.51 5.07
C GLN A 205 -0.96 -15.02 4.83
N GLN A 206 -2.10 -15.71 4.65
CA GLN A 206 -2.12 -17.13 4.32
C GLN A 206 -1.34 -17.46 3.05
N GLN A 207 -1.43 -16.62 2.00
CA GLN A 207 -0.64 -16.80 0.78
C GLN A 207 0.86 -16.63 1.03
N LEU A 208 1.27 -15.66 1.86
CA LEU A 208 2.68 -15.46 2.21
C LEU A 208 3.21 -16.64 3.02
N ASP A 209 2.45 -17.12 4.00
CA ASP A 209 2.81 -18.28 4.80
C ASP A 209 2.92 -19.54 3.95
N GLN A 210 2.00 -19.74 3.02
CA GLN A 210 2.08 -20.84 2.04
C GLN A 210 3.35 -20.75 1.19
N ARG A 211 3.67 -19.56 0.65
CA ARG A 211 4.89 -19.36 -0.15
C ARG A 211 6.15 -19.62 0.67
N SER A 212 6.19 -19.16 1.92
CA SER A 212 7.29 -19.39 2.86
C SER A 212 7.48 -20.90 3.12
N ARG A 213 6.41 -21.61 3.46
CA ARG A 213 6.45 -23.08 3.67
C ARG A 213 6.91 -23.82 2.41
N TYR A 214 6.42 -23.44 1.24
CA TYR A 214 6.83 -24.02 -0.03
C TYR A 214 8.35 -23.84 -0.25
N GLN A 215 8.87 -22.63 -0.05
CA GLN A 215 10.29 -22.33 -0.22
C GLN A 215 11.17 -23.11 0.75
N GLN A 216 10.78 -23.20 2.02
CA GLN A 216 11.51 -23.97 3.03
C GLN A 216 11.58 -25.46 2.69
N GLN A 217 10.45 -26.05 2.30
CA GLN A 217 10.39 -27.48 1.95
C GLN A 217 11.14 -27.76 0.64
N LEU A 218 11.05 -26.87 -0.35
CA LEU A 218 11.82 -26.98 -1.59
C LEU A 218 13.33 -26.94 -1.32
N ALA A 219 13.79 -26.00 -0.50
CA ALA A 219 15.20 -25.90 -0.14
C ALA A 219 15.70 -27.16 0.59
N ALA A 220 14.90 -27.71 1.51
CA ALA A 220 15.22 -28.96 2.20
C ALA A 220 15.30 -30.16 1.23
N LEU A 221 14.36 -30.24 0.28
CA LEU A 221 14.38 -31.27 -0.76
C LEU A 221 15.61 -31.14 -1.67
N GLU A 222 15.96 -29.92 -2.09
CA GLU A 222 17.14 -29.70 -2.92
C GLU A 222 18.45 -30.08 -2.23
N GLN A 223 18.55 -29.87 -0.91
CA GLN A 223 19.70 -30.35 -0.13
C GLN A 223 19.77 -31.88 -0.07
N GLN A 224 18.64 -32.56 0.14
CA GLN A 224 18.57 -34.03 0.10
C GLN A 224 18.97 -34.57 -1.26
N LEU A 225 18.51 -33.89 -2.32
CA LEU A 225 18.86 -34.22 -3.69
C LEU A 225 20.37 -34.04 -3.92
N ALA A 226 20.95 -32.89 -3.57
CA ALA A 226 22.39 -32.65 -3.72
C ALA A 226 23.25 -33.72 -3.01
N ALA A 227 22.83 -34.21 -1.84
CA ALA A 227 23.51 -35.29 -1.13
C ALA A 227 23.44 -36.65 -1.85
N ALA A 228 22.36 -36.92 -2.59
CA ALA A 228 22.15 -38.17 -3.33
C ALA A 228 22.87 -38.23 -4.69
N GLN A 229 23.33 -37.08 -5.22
CA GLN A 229 23.93 -36.97 -6.56
C GLN A 229 25.13 -37.91 -6.78
N GLY A 230 25.99 -38.07 -5.77
CA GLY A 230 27.21 -38.88 -5.88
C GLY A 230 26.97 -40.39 -5.99
N ALA A 231 25.74 -40.87 -5.72
CA ALA A 231 25.38 -42.28 -5.73
C ALA A 231 24.87 -42.78 -7.09
N MET A 232 24.73 -41.91 -8.10
CA MET A 232 24.07 -42.21 -9.37
C MET A 232 24.85 -41.68 -10.57
N ALA A 233 24.63 -42.30 -11.75
CA ALA A 233 25.11 -41.77 -13.01
C ALA A 233 24.42 -40.42 -13.35
N PRO A 234 25.09 -39.47 -14.04
CA PRO A 234 24.55 -38.12 -14.27
C PRO A 234 23.17 -38.06 -14.95
N THR A 235 22.89 -38.98 -15.89
CA THR A 235 21.60 -39.05 -16.59
C THR A 235 20.48 -39.60 -15.70
N ALA A 236 20.76 -40.66 -14.93
CA ALA A 236 19.83 -41.21 -13.95
C ALA A 236 19.54 -40.20 -12.81
N TRP A 237 20.55 -39.43 -12.42
CA TRP A 237 20.44 -38.36 -11.43
C TRP A 237 19.46 -37.26 -11.87
N GLN A 238 19.56 -36.77 -13.11
CA GLN A 238 18.66 -35.74 -13.64
C GLN A 238 17.20 -36.23 -13.66
N GLN A 239 16.96 -37.45 -14.13
CA GLN A 239 15.61 -38.04 -14.15
C GLN A 239 15.03 -38.18 -12.74
N TYR A 240 15.81 -38.69 -11.80
CA TYR A 240 15.39 -38.82 -10.41
C TYR A 240 15.06 -37.45 -9.78
N ARG A 241 15.91 -36.43 -10.00
CA ARG A 241 15.69 -35.07 -9.52
C ARG A 241 14.37 -34.48 -10.03
N GLU A 242 14.11 -34.58 -11.33
CA GLU A 242 12.88 -34.08 -11.94
C GLU A 242 11.63 -34.79 -11.42
N GLU A 243 11.71 -36.11 -11.22
CA GLU A 243 10.61 -36.90 -10.66
C GLU A 243 10.30 -36.49 -9.22
N GLN A 244 11.32 -36.34 -8.36
CA GLN A 244 11.14 -35.91 -6.98
C GLN A 244 10.56 -34.49 -6.88
N LEU A 245 11.07 -33.54 -7.69
CA LEU A 245 10.53 -32.17 -7.73
C LEU A 245 9.08 -32.14 -8.23
N SER A 246 8.76 -32.93 -9.25
CA SER A 246 7.39 -33.02 -9.80
C SER A 246 6.42 -33.65 -8.81
N ARG A 247 6.86 -34.68 -8.07
CA ARG A 247 6.08 -35.29 -6.99
C ARG A 247 5.84 -34.29 -5.86
N PHE A 248 6.89 -33.64 -5.38
CA PHE A 248 6.80 -32.62 -4.33
C PHE A 248 5.79 -31.52 -4.66
N ARG A 249 5.86 -30.94 -5.86
CA ARG A 249 4.93 -29.86 -6.28
C ARG A 249 3.48 -30.34 -6.26
N ARG A 250 3.20 -31.52 -6.81
CA ARG A 250 1.84 -32.09 -6.82
C ARG A 250 1.33 -32.34 -5.40
N ASP A 251 2.14 -32.96 -4.55
CA ASP A 251 1.76 -33.33 -3.20
C ASP A 251 1.56 -32.08 -2.32
N PHE A 252 2.42 -31.05 -2.47
CA PHE A 252 2.30 -29.79 -1.73
C PHE A 252 0.97 -29.08 -2.03
N PHE A 253 0.67 -28.81 -3.30
CA PHE A 253 -0.55 -28.09 -3.66
C PHE A 253 -1.82 -28.92 -3.43
N ALA A 254 -1.76 -30.24 -3.60
CA ALA A 254 -2.90 -31.12 -3.28
C ALA A 254 -3.21 -31.14 -1.78
N ASN A 255 -2.19 -31.09 -0.92
CA ASN A 255 -2.37 -31.02 0.53
C ASN A 255 -2.88 -29.64 0.98
N GLU A 256 -2.36 -28.55 0.41
CA GLU A 256 -2.83 -27.19 0.71
C GLU A 256 -4.31 -27.00 0.34
N GLN A 257 -4.77 -27.53 -0.80
CA GLN A 257 -6.18 -27.50 -1.18
C GLN A 257 -7.09 -28.25 -0.20
N ARG A 258 -6.60 -29.31 0.43
CA ARG A 258 -7.36 -30.06 1.46
C ARG A 258 -7.42 -29.31 2.77
N VAL A 259 -6.33 -28.65 3.16
CA VAL A 259 -6.26 -27.85 4.40
C VAL A 259 -7.15 -26.61 4.30
N SER A 260 -7.23 -25.97 3.12
CA SER A 260 -8.13 -24.83 2.89
C SER A 260 -9.61 -25.19 2.75
N ALA A 261 -9.97 -26.48 2.66
CA ALA A 261 -11.35 -26.96 2.52
C ALA A 261 -11.98 -27.42 3.85
N VAL A 262 -11.26 -27.33 4.97
CA VAL A 262 -11.80 -27.61 6.30
C VAL A 262 -12.32 -26.28 6.89
N PRO A 263 -13.63 -26.17 7.17
CA PRO A 263 -14.25 -24.96 7.71
C PRO A 263 -13.86 -24.68 9.16
#